data_AF-A0AAP8N6A3-F1
#
_entry.id   AF-A0AAP8N6A3-F1
#
_cell.length_a   1.000
_cell.length_b   1.000
_cell.length_c   1.000
_cell.angle_alpha   90.00
_cell.angle_beta   90.00
_cell.angle_gamma   90.00
#
_symmetry.space_group_name_H-M   'P 1'
#
loop_
_entity.id
_entity.type
_entity.pdbx_description
1 polymer ?
#
loop_
_entity_poly.entity_id
_entity_poly.type
_entity_poly.pdbx_seq_one_letter_code
_entity_poly.pdbx_strand_id
1 'polypeptide(L)'
;VLGAGSLGTLWATRLARASVPVRLIVRDAARLQAYQAAGGLTLVEHGEAQLYPVPGETADSDGPISRLLVACKAYDAVTAVAQLAH
;
A
#
# COMPACT_ATOMS: atom_id res chain seq x y z
N VAL A 1 -1.05 1.49 4.41
CA VAL A 1 -2.01 1.91 3.36
C VAL A 1 -2.67 0.65 2.82
N LEU A 2 -4.00 0.55 2.97
CA LEU A 2 -4.80 -0.57 2.49
C LEU A 2 -5.44 -0.20 1.15
N GLY A 3 -5.15 -0.98 0.11
CA GLY A 3 -5.61 -0.74 -1.24
C GLY A 3 -4.50 -0.21 -2.15
N ALA A 4 -4.10 -1.03 -3.12
CA ALA A 4 -3.11 -0.70 -4.14
C ALA A 4 -3.73 -0.06 -5.40
N GLY A 5 -4.81 0.71 -5.23
CA GLY A 5 -5.38 1.55 -6.29
C GLY A 5 -4.60 2.86 -6.47
N SER A 6 -4.92 3.62 -7.51
CA SER A 6 -4.17 4.85 -7.89
C SER A 6 -4.01 5.86 -6.74
N LEU A 7 -5.07 6.11 -5.97
CA LEU A 7 -5.04 7.07 -4.84
C LEU A 7 -4.20 6.53 -3.67
N GLY A 8 -4.31 5.22 -3.38
CA GLY A 8 -3.54 4.58 -2.31
C GLY A 8 -2.05 4.56 -2.61
N THR A 9 -1.68 4.21 -3.85
CA THR A 9 -0.27 4.22 -4.28
C THR A 9 0.30 5.63 -4.35
N LEU A 10 -0.49 6.63 -4.76
CA LEU A 10 -0.07 8.04 -4.75
C LEU A 10 0.23 8.57 -3.34
N TRP A 11 -0.62 8.25 -2.37
CA TRP A 11 -0.34 8.61 -0.98
C TRP A 11 0.88 7.86 -0.44
N ALA A 12 0.99 6.56 -0.72
CA ALA A 12 2.13 5.75 -0.27
C ALA A 12 3.47 6.29 -0.80
N THR A 13 3.56 6.64 -2.08
CA THR A 13 4.78 7.21 -2.67
C THR A 13 5.11 8.58 -2.09
N ARG A 14 4.12 9.45 -1.88
CA ARG A 14 4.34 10.78 -1.28
C ARG A 14 4.76 10.72 0.18
N LEU A 15 4.18 9.81 0.97
CA LEU A 15 4.60 9.57 2.35
C LEU A 15 6.03 9.03 2.41
N ALA A 16 6.36 8.06 1.56
CA ALA A 16 7.71 7.51 1.47
C ALA A 16 8.74 8.58 1.04
N ARG A 17 8.40 9.43 0.07
CA ARG A 17 9.23 10.57 -0.34
C ARG A 17 9.49 11.55 0.81
N ALA A 18 8.51 11.76 1.68
CA ALA A 18 8.63 12.60 2.87
C ALA A 18 9.29 11.87 4.06
N SER A 19 9.88 10.69 3.84
CA SER A 19 10.50 9.84 4.86
C SER A 19 9.56 9.45 6.01
N VAL A 20 8.24 9.47 5.77
CA VAL A 20 7.25 8.96 6.73
C VAL A 20 7.18 7.44 6.59
N PRO A 21 7.33 6.67 7.68
CA PRO A 21 7.21 5.22 7.63
C PRO A 21 5.85 4.80 7.06
N VAL A 22 5.87 4.05 5.95
CA VAL A 22 4.67 3.60 5.27
C VAL A 22 4.86 2.18 4.76
N ARG A 23 3.82 1.36 4.92
CA ARG A 23 3.70 0.01 4.36
C ARG A 23 2.44 -0.10 3.53
N LEU A 24 2.52 -0.83 2.43
CA LEU A 24 1.35 -1.25 1.67
C LEU A 24 0.81 -2.56 2.21
N ILE A 25 -0.48 -2.61 2.46
CA ILE A 25 -1.19 -3.85 2.75
C ILE A 25 -1.82 -4.32 1.44
N VAL A 26 -1.28 -5.40 0.88
CA VAL A 26 -1.79 -6.05 -0.33
C VAL A 26 -2.69 -7.23 0.02
N ARG A 27 -3.53 -7.62 -0.94
CA ARG A 27 -4.61 -8.59 -0.74
C ARG A 27 -4.12 -9.98 -0.32
N ASP A 28 -3.06 -10.46 -0.97
CA ASP A 28 -2.62 -11.84 -0.85
C ASP A 28 -1.11 -11.97 -1.13
N ALA A 29 -0.56 -13.12 -0.79
CA ALA A 29 0.87 -13.42 -0.93
C ALA A 29 1.34 -13.39 -2.39
N ALA A 30 0.50 -13.81 -3.34
CA ALA A 30 0.86 -13.78 -4.76
C ALA A 30 1.03 -12.33 -5.26
N ARG A 31 0.13 -11.44 -4.85
CA ARG A 31 0.23 -10.00 -5.12
C ARG A 31 1.43 -9.39 -4.43
N LEU A 32 1.75 -9.81 -3.21
CA LEU A 32 2.93 -9.35 -2.48
C LEU A 32 4.21 -9.73 -3.22
N GLN A 33 4.33 -10.98 -3.66
CA GLN A 33 5.51 -11.45 -4.38
C GLN A 33 5.67 -10.72 -5.72
N ALA A 34 4.59 -10.54 -6.48
CA ALA A 34 4.63 -9.77 -7.73
C ALA A 34 5.04 -8.32 -7.48
N TYR A 35 4.56 -7.71 -6.40
CA TYR A 35 4.92 -6.35 -6.00
C TYR A 35 6.40 -6.23 -5.61
N GLN A 36 6.90 -7.16 -4.79
CA GLN A 36 8.30 -7.21 -4.39
C GLN A 36 9.23 -7.43 -5.59
N ALA A 37 8.83 -8.29 -6.53
CA ALA A 37 9.58 -8.51 -7.78
C ALA A 37 9.64 -7.26 -8.67
N ALA A 38 8.62 -6.38 -8.61
CA ALA A 38 8.62 -5.10 -9.32
C ALA A 38 9.50 -4.02 -8.67
N GLY A 39 10.02 -4.26 -7.45
CA GLY A 39 10.92 -3.34 -6.75
C GLY A 39 10.25 -2.14 -6.07
N GLY A 40 8.92 -1.99 -6.15
CA GLY A 40 8.19 -0.95 -5.43
C GLY A 40 7.07 -0.28 -6.24
N LEU A 41 6.77 0.97 -5.88
CA LEU A 41 5.78 1.80 -6.57
C LEU A 41 6.46 2.81 -7.48
N THR A 42 6.05 2.85 -8.74
CA THR A 42 6.45 3.92 -9.66
C THR A 42 5.45 5.06 -9.62
N LEU A 43 5.92 6.26 -9.31
CA LEU A 43 5.15 7.50 -9.41
C LEU A 43 5.63 8.27 -10.65
N VAL A 44 4.67 8.66 -11.51
CA VAL A 44 4.94 9.52 -12.66
C VAL A 44 4.38 10.91 -12.37
N GLU A 45 5.25 11.91 -12.28
CA GLU A 45 4.87 13.32 -12.07
C GLU A 45 5.56 14.17 -13.15
N HIS A 46 4.80 14.99 -13.86
CA HIS A 46 5.30 15.85 -14.96
C HIS A 46 6.05 15.08 -16.07
N GLY A 47 5.70 13.82 -16.32
CA GLY A 47 6.35 12.96 -17.31
C GLY A 47 7.56 12.20 -16.79
N GLU A 48 8.03 12.49 -15.57
CA GLU A 48 9.18 11.82 -14.95
C GLU A 48 8.72 10.65 -14.08
N ALA A 49 9.26 9.46 -14.34
CA ALA A 49 8.97 8.25 -13.59
C ALA A 49 10.03 8.02 -12.50
N GLN A 50 9.58 7.84 -11.26
CA GLN A 50 10.45 7.56 -10.13
C GLN A 50 9.94 6.34 -9.34
N LEU A 51 10.86 5.42 -9.04
CA LEU A 51 10.57 4.22 -8.25
C LEU A 51 10.78 4.51 -6.76
N TYR A 52 9.78 4.17 -5.96
CA TYR A 52 9.79 4.27 -4.50
C TYR A 52 9.70 2.87 -3.89
N PRO A 53 10.73 2.41 -3.14
CA PRO A 53 10.77 1.06 -2.57
C PRO A 53 9.91 0.97 -1.30
N VAL A 54 8.61 1.18 -1.43
CA VAL A 54 7.68 1.08 -0.31
C VAL A 54 7.53 -0.39 0.10
N PRO A 55 7.78 -0.77 1.37
CA PRO A 55 7.58 -2.16 1.79
C PRO A 55 6.10 -2.56 1.67
N GLY A 56 5.86 -3.80 1.23
CA GLY A 56 4.53 -4.41 1.19
C GLY A 56 4.41 -5.54 2.22
N GLU A 57 3.20 -5.76 2.72
CA GLU A 57 2.82 -6.86 3.61
C GLU A 57 1.38 -7.32 3.30
N THR A 58 0.98 -8.49 3.80
CA THR A 58 -0.42 -8.94 3.76
C THR A 58 -1.16 -8.50 5.03
N ALA A 59 -2.48 -8.69 5.05
CA ALA A 59 -3.30 -8.44 6.23
C ALA A 59 -2.87 -9.29 7.44
N ASP A 60 -2.21 -10.42 7.22
CA ASP A 60 -1.76 -11.37 8.25
C ASP A 60 -0.48 -10.92 8.99
N SER A 61 0.00 -9.70 8.75
CA SER A 61 1.17 -9.15 9.46
C SER A 61 0.81 -8.85 10.92
N ASP A 62 1.60 -9.39 11.87
CA ASP A 62 1.36 -9.32 13.32
C ASP A 62 1.65 -7.95 13.98
N GLY A 63 1.76 -6.87 13.19
CA GLY A 63 2.11 -5.54 13.68
C GLY A 63 0.90 -4.67 14.03
N PRO A 64 0.90 -3.92 15.16
CA PRO A 64 -0.19 -2.99 15.46
C PRO A 64 -0.25 -1.87 14.42
N ILE A 65 -1.46 -1.56 13.94
CA ILE A 65 -1.70 -0.49 12.97
C ILE A 65 -2.05 0.81 13.71
N SER A 66 -1.08 1.72 13.85
CA SER A 66 -1.30 3.02 14.49
C SER A 66 -2.13 4.00 13.64
N ARG A 67 -1.99 3.93 12.31
CA ARG A 67 -2.69 4.79 11.35
C ARG A 67 -2.99 4.01 10.07
N LEU A 68 -4.27 3.91 9.70
CA LEU A 68 -4.71 3.22 8.50
C LEU A 68 -5.26 4.23 7.49
N LEU A 69 -4.67 4.25 6.29
CA LEU A 69 -5.25 4.91 5.12
C LEU A 69 -5.94 3.85 4.26
N VAL A 70 -7.26 3.96 4.09
CA VAL A 70 -8.07 3.05 3.28
C VAL A 70 -8.36 3.72 1.94
N ALA A 71 -7.85 3.14 0.85
CA ALA A 71 -7.99 3.65 -0.51
C ALA A 71 -8.47 2.54 -1.45
N CYS A 72 -9.71 2.09 -1.25
CA CYS A 72 -10.40 1.13 -2.10
C CYS A 72 -11.76 1.68 -2.52
N LYS A 73 -12.49 0.90 -3.33
CA LYS A 73 -13.87 1.23 -3.65
C LYS A 73 -14.74 1.15 -2.40
N ALA A 74 -15.77 1.99 -2.32
CA ALA A 74 -16.58 2.14 -1.10
C ALA A 74 -17.18 0.82 -0.61
N TYR A 75 -17.64 -0.02 -1.54
CA TYR A 75 -18.24 -1.32 -1.22
C TYR A 75 -17.22 -2.39 -0.75
N ASP A 76 -15.92 -2.20 -1.01
CA ASP A 76 -14.87 -3.11 -0.53
C ASP A 76 -14.32 -2.69 0.84
N ALA A 77 -14.61 -1.47 1.30
CA ALA A 77 -13.96 -0.87 2.47
C ALA A 77 -14.20 -1.64 3.76
N VAL A 78 -15.45 -2.03 4.03
CA VAL A 78 -15.82 -2.78 5.24
C VAL A 78 -15.10 -4.12 5.28
N THR A 79 -15.16 -4.89 4.19
CA THR A 79 -14.50 -6.19 4.07
C THR A 79 -12.99 -6.07 4.21
N ALA A 80 -12.38 -5.08 3.55
CA ALA A 80 -10.94 -4.89 3.59
C ALA A 80 -10.45 -4.51 5.00
N VAL A 81 -11.19 -3.68 5.74
CA VAL A 81 -10.84 -3.32 7.12
C VAL A 81 -11.08 -4.49 8.08
N ALA A 82 -12.13 -5.28 7.87
CA ALA A 82 -12.43 -6.44 8.71
C ALA A 82 -11.31 -7.50 8.68
N GLN A 83 -10.57 -7.61 7.58
CA GLN A 83 -9.39 -8.49 7.47
C GLN A 83 -8.23 -8.10 8.39
N LEU A 84 -8.25 -6.90 8.97
CA LEU A 84 -7.19 -6.37 9.85
C LEU A 84 -7.60 -6.37 11.33
N ALA A 85 -8.75 -6.96 11.66
CA ALA A 85 -9.36 -6.88 12.99
C ALA A 85 -8.92 -7.99 13.96
N HIS A 86 -7.72 -8.55 13.75
CA HIS A 86 -7.11 -9.58 14.60
C HIS A 86 -6.63 -9.05 15.95
#